data_AF-A0A317PY63-F1
#
_entry.id   AF-A0A317PY63-F1
#
_cell.length_a   1.000
_cell.length_b   1.000
_cell.length_c   1.000
_cell.angle_alpha   90.00
_cell.angle_beta   90.00
_cell.angle_gamma   90.00
#
_symmetry.space_group_name_H-M   'P 1'
#
loop_
_entity.id
_entity.type
_entity.pdbx_description
1 polymer ?
#
loop_
_entity_poly.entity_id
_entity_poly.type
_entity_poly.pdbx_seq_one_letter_code
_entity_poly.pdbx_strand_id
1 'polypeptide(L)'
;MIQKLRAITLMAAMTMSAPLLAQTFVYVSEADDGTIARYSLNDQTGALQLLGHTSAGGKVMPMALSADHKMLYAAIRSKPLQLVSWQINPQNGELNKARAVPAADSYPYISTDQQGRFLLGASYGGDVVHVYRLDAHGAISTPPVGSYKTGHAAHSVIVDASGHNAYVGNLGTDRVLQLQLSADGKLSALGTGYVKTAADNGPRHSVLSPDNRYLYNIGEMGGIITQFRRETNGELVEVSQTPNAVAAQYHLQHGRERGADYNDTTPRIWSADIRMTPNGHFLYASERTSSTVSGYRVSPQDGKLTLIGSWPVEKQPRGMAISADGRWLVVSGEKSAVTGSYAIDSQSGALKRVSEAPAGHDANWVTIVSY
;
A
#
# COMPACT_ATOMS: atom_id res chain seq x y z
N MET A 1 -20.18 -58.32 -54.00
CA MET A 1 -18.71 -58.25 -53.90
C MET A 1 -18.31 -56.76 -53.92
N ILE A 2 -17.89 -56.26 -52.76
CA ILE A 2 -17.01 -55.09 -52.52
C ILE A 2 -17.56 -53.68 -52.84
N GLN A 3 -18.01 -53.03 -51.77
CA GLN A 3 -18.14 -51.58 -51.58
C GLN A 3 -16.80 -50.84 -51.78
N LYS A 4 -16.82 -49.61 -52.28
CA LYS A 4 -15.73 -48.64 -52.04
C LYS A 4 -16.26 -47.28 -51.57
N LEU A 5 -15.68 -46.88 -50.45
CA LEU A 5 -15.98 -45.79 -49.54
C LEU A 5 -15.89 -44.40 -50.19
N ARG A 6 -16.84 -43.52 -49.82
CA ARG A 6 -16.64 -42.07 -49.86
C ARG A 6 -16.01 -41.65 -48.53
N ALA A 7 -14.75 -41.20 -48.56
CA ALA A 7 -14.11 -40.58 -47.41
C ALA A 7 -14.57 -39.12 -47.31
N ILE A 8 -15.43 -38.83 -46.34
CA ILE A 8 -15.75 -37.46 -45.92
C ILE A 8 -14.66 -37.06 -44.92
N THR A 9 -13.84 -36.09 -45.30
CA THR A 9 -12.83 -35.52 -44.39
C THR A 9 -13.53 -34.48 -43.51
N LEU A 10 -13.85 -34.86 -42.27
CA LEU A 10 -14.32 -33.93 -41.24
C LEU A 10 -13.09 -33.16 -40.73
N MET A 11 -12.91 -31.90 -41.15
CA MET A 11 -11.99 -30.98 -40.45
C MET A 11 -12.65 -30.59 -39.13
N ALA A 12 -12.24 -31.22 -38.04
CA ALA A 12 -12.52 -30.73 -36.70
C ALA A 12 -11.68 -29.46 -36.49
N ALA A 13 -12.33 -28.29 -36.51
CA ALA A 13 -11.73 -27.05 -36.05
C ALA A 13 -11.54 -27.16 -34.53
N MET A 14 -10.34 -27.56 -34.09
CA MET A 14 -9.93 -27.36 -32.70
C MET A 14 -9.75 -25.87 -32.48
N THR A 15 -10.78 -25.21 -31.96
CA THR A 15 -10.62 -23.90 -31.33
C THR A 15 -9.71 -24.08 -30.13
N MET A 16 -8.42 -23.78 -30.29
CA MET A 16 -7.53 -23.60 -29.15
C MET A 16 -8.02 -22.36 -28.40
N SER A 17 -8.82 -22.57 -27.36
CA SER A 17 -8.99 -21.59 -26.31
C SER A 17 -7.61 -21.41 -25.67
N ALA A 18 -6.89 -20.36 -26.08
CA ALA A 18 -5.74 -19.92 -25.30
C ALA A 18 -6.25 -19.71 -23.87
N PRO A 19 -5.60 -20.28 -22.84
CA PRO A 19 -5.96 -19.94 -21.48
C PRO A 19 -5.88 -18.41 -21.38
N LEU A 20 -6.95 -17.76 -20.92
CA LEU A 20 -6.82 -16.38 -20.46
C LEU A 20 -5.77 -16.42 -19.35
N LEU A 21 -4.54 -16.03 -19.68
CA LEU A 21 -3.53 -15.81 -18.67
C LEU A 21 -4.06 -14.67 -17.81
N ALA A 22 -4.02 -14.88 -16.50
CA ALA A 22 -4.34 -13.83 -15.55
C ALA A 22 -3.53 -12.58 -15.92
N GLN A 23 -4.17 -11.42 -15.88
CA GLN A 23 -3.51 -10.18 -16.26
C GLN A 23 -3.32 -9.32 -15.01
N THR A 24 -2.06 -9.07 -14.68
CA THR A 24 -1.69 -8.22 -13.56
C THR A 24 -1.39 -6.81 -14.03
N PHE A 25 -2.06 -5.84 -13.41
CA PHE A 25 -1.85 -4.42 -13.64
C PHE A 25 -1.28 -3.73 -12.41
N VAL A 26 -0.35 -2.82 -12.63
CA VAL A 26 0.23 -1.96 -11.60
C VAL A 26 -0.22 -0.53 -11.85
N TYR A 27 -0.66 0.16 -10.81
CA TYR A 27 -0.94 1.59 -10.82
C TYR A 27 0.06 2.31 -9.94
N VAL A 28 0.68 3.36 -10.48
CA VAL A 28 1.62 4.22 -9.77
C VAL A 28 1.11 5.66 -9.79
N SER A 29 1.00 6.27 -8.62
CA SER A 29 0.65 7.69 -8.50
C SER A 29 1.87 8.56 -8.77
N GLU A 30 1.75 9.52 -9.70
CA GLU A 30 2.80 10.47 -10.11
C GLU A 30 2.33 11.87 -9.73
N ALA A 31 2.64 12.26 -8.51
CA ALA A 31 1.92 13.35 -7.85
C ALA A 31 2.19 14.72 -8.46
N ASP A 32 3.41 14.99 -8.91
CA ASP A 32 3.75 16.27 -9.52
C ASP A 32 3.19 16.41 -10.95
N ASP A 33 3.04 15.28 -11.66
CA ASP A 33 2.41 15.25 -12.98
C ASP A 33 0.88 15.23 -12.90
N GLY A 34 0.33 14.90 -11.73
CA GLY A 34 -1.11 14.78 -11.51
C GLY A 34 -1.74 13.63 -12.32
N THR A 35 -0.99 12.55 -12.50
CA THR A 35 -1.43 11.36 -13.23
C THR A 35 -1.24 10.07 -12.44
N ILE A 36 -1.95 9.03 -12.87
CA ILE A 36 -1.75 7.65 -12.43
C ILE A 36 -1.22 6.88 -13.63
N ALA A 37 0.05 6.46 -13.59
CA ALA A 37 0.62 5.56 -14.57
C ALA A 37 0.10 4.14 -14.37
N ARG A 38 -0.16 3.45 -15.49
CA ARG A 38 -0.61 2.07 -15.52
C ARG A 38 0.39 1.22 -16.28
N TYR A 39 0.75 0.08 -15.70
CA TYR A 39 1.67 -0.89 -16.28
C TYR A 39 1.01 -2.27 -16.34
N SER A 40 1.39 -3.10 -17.32
CA SER A 40 1.23 -4.54 -17.21
C SER A 40 2.44 -5.13 -16.50
N LEU A 41 2.20 -6.07 -15.59
CA LEU A 41 3.22 -6.92 -14.98
C LEU A 41 3.12 -8.32 -15.60
N ASN A 42 4.20 -8.79 -16.19
CA ASN A 42 4.27 -10.18 -16.65
C ASN A 42 4.46 -11.10 -15.45
N ASP A 43 3.45 -11.91 -15.14
CA ASP A 43 3.46 -12.76 -13.95
C ASP A 43 4.56 -13.82 -13.94
N GLN A 44 5.13 -14.20 -15.10
CA GLN A 44 6.18 -15.22 -15.16
C GLN A 44 7.58 -14.63 -14.95
N THR A 45 7.81 -13.41 -15.44
CA THR A 45 9.15 -12.81 -15.53
C THR A 45 9.32 -11.58 -14.64
N GLY A 46 8.22 -10.99 -14.18
CA GLY A 46 8.21 -9.72 -13.46
C GLY A 46 8.45 -8.51 -14.35
N ALA A 47 8.44 -8.68 -15.69
CA ALA A 47 8.62 -7.59 -16.64
C ALA A 47 7.50 -6.55 -16.50
N LEU A 48 7.89 -5.28 -16.36
CA LEU A 48 6.98 -4.14 -16.36
C LEU A 48 6.94 -3.49 -17.74
N GLN A 49 5.74 -3.21 -18.22
CA GLN A 49 5.55 -2.43 -19.44
C GLN A 49 4.55 -1.32 -19.17
N LEU A 50 4.95 -0.07 -19.39
CA LEU A 50 4.06 1.08 -19.31
C LEU A 50 2.99 0.98 -20.40
N LEU A 51 1.73 1.06 -19.99
CA LEU A 51 0.56 0.99 -20.87
C LEU A 51 -0.12 2.34 -21.08
N GLY A 52 0.19 3.35 -20.26
CA GLY A 52 -0.36 4.70 -20.37
C GLY A 52 -0.58 5.37 -19.03
N HIS A 53 -1.16 6.57 -19.08
CA HIS A 53 -1.42 7.41 -17.92
C HIS A 53 -2.89 7.81 -17.87
N THR A 54 -3.43 7.91 -16.66
CA THR A 54 -4.77 8.48 -16.41
C THR A 54 -4.62 9.82 -15.70
N SER A 55 -5.22 10.88 -16.26
CA SER A 55 -5.21 12.19 -15.59
C SER A 55 -6.07 12.16 -14.32
N ALA A 56 -5.51 12.59 -13.20
CA ALA A 56 -6.20 12.70 -11.91
C ALA A 56 -6.68 14.14 -11.63
N GLY A 57 -6.08 15.13 -12.31
CA GLY A 57 -6.49 16.55 -12.27
C GLY A 57 -5.81 17.41 -11.19
N GLY A 58 -4.94 16.82 -10.36
CA GLY A 58 -4.17 17.52 -9.33
C GLY A 58 -3.17 16.56 -8.68
N LYS A 59 -2.55 16.97 -7.57
CA LYS A 59 -1.56 16.14 -6.85
C LYS A 59 -2.19 14.89 -6.23
N VAL A 60 -2.32 13.85 -7.05
CA VAL A 60 -2.77 12.51 -6.66
C VAL A 60 -1.65 11.83 -5.87
N MET A 61 -1.98 11.20 -4.75
CA MET A 61 -0.98 10.50 -3.96
C MET A 61 -1.51 9.17 -3.43
N PRO A 62 -2.16 9.06 -2.25
CA PRO A 62 -2.52 7.74 -1.77
C PRO A 62 -3.64 7.15 -2.61
N MET A 63 -3.49 5.86 -2.90
CA MET A 63 -4.50 5.07 -3.61
C MET A 63 -4.91 3.86 -2.77
N ALA A 64 -6.18 3.47 -2.89
CA ALA A 64 -6.74 2.27 -2.28
C ALA A 64 -7.65 1.54 -3.28
N LEU A 65 -7.71 0.21 -3.21
CA LEU A 65 -8.63 -0.60 -4.00
C LEU A 65 -9.94 -0.83 -3.24
N SER A 66 -11.05 -1.06 -3.95
CA SER A 66 -12.21 -1.71 -3.33
C SER A 66 -11.87 -3.14 -2.93
N ALA A 67 -12.62 -3.72 -1.98
CA ALA A 67 -12.43 -5.09 -1.53
C ALA A 67 -12.51 -6.15 -2.65
N ASP A 68 -13.28 -5.88 -3.71
CA ASP A 68 -13.41 -6.75 -4.88
C ASP A 68 -12.41 -6.41 -6.01
N HIS A 69 -11.51 -5.46 -5.77
CA HIS A 69 -10.49 -4.95 -6.70
C HIS A 69 -11.06 -4.43 -8.05
N LYS A 70 -12.32 -4.00 -8.08
CA LYS A 70 -12.93 -3.40 -9.30
C LYS A 70 -12.88 -1.88 -9.33
N MET A 71 -12.64 -1.25 -8.19
CA MET A 71 -12.52 0.20 -8.07
C MET A 71 -11.13 0.58 -7.56
N LEU A 72 -10.60 1.68 -8.10
CA LEU A 72 -9.47 2.40 -7.55
C LEU A 72 -9.96 3.73 -6.98
N TYR A 73 -9.61 4.01 -5.73
CA TYR A 73 -9.82 5.29 -5.05
C TYR A 73 -8.49 6.01 -4.94
N ALA A 74 -8.47 7.32 -5.10
CA ALA A 74 -7.30 8.15 -4.82
C ALA A 74 -7.66 9.47 -4.15
N ALA A 75 -6.75 10.00 -3.35
CA ALA A 75 -6.86 11.34 -2.80
C ALA A 75 -6.03 12.35 -3.62
N ILE A 76 -6.67 13.46 -3.99
CA ILE A 76 -6.03 14.64 -4.58
C ILE A 76 -5.74 15.61 -3.45
N ARG A 77 -4.45 15.86 -3.21
CA ARG A 77 -3.96 16.61 -2.06
C ARG A 77 -3.68 18.09 -2.35
N SER A 78 -3.72 18.50 -3.61
CA SER A 78 -3.73 19.92 -4.02
C SER A 78 -5.16 20.47 -3.98
N LYS A 79 -5.32 21.78 -3.69
CA LYS A 79 -6.65 22.42 -3.72
C LYS A 79 -7.19 22.50 -5.17
N PRO A 80 -8.50 22.28 -5.40
CA PRO A 80 -9.48 21.80 -4.42
C PRO A 80 -9.22 20.34 -4.03
N LEU A 81 -9.30 20.05 -2.72
CA LEU A 81 -9.07 18.70 -2.20
C LEU A 81 -10.21 17.76 -2.61
N GLN A 82 -9.86 16.59 -3.13
CA GLN A 82 -10.84 15.65 -3.69
C GLN A 82 -10.51 14.20 -3.33
N LEU A 83 -11.57 13.39 -3.24
CA LEU A 83 -11.48 11.94 -3.37
C LEU A 83 -12.06 11.57 -4.73
N VAL A 84 -11.34 10.76 -5.49
CA VAL A 84 -11.72 10.36 -6.84
C VAL A 84 -11.77 8.84 -6.92
N SER A 85 -12.77 8.31 -7.61
CA SER A 85 -12.93 6.89 -7.87
C SER A 85 -12.95 6.59 -9.37
N TRP A 86 -12.33 5.48 -9.74
CA TRP A 86 -12.32 4.92 -11.08
C TRP A 86 -12.75 3.46 -11.04
N GLN A 87 -13.54 3.04 -12.04
CA GLN A 87 -13.72 1.64 -12.35
C GLN A 87 -12.49 1.13 -13.10
N ILE A 88 -12.00 -0.04 -12.71
CA ILE A 88 -10.89 -0.70 -13.38
C ILE A 88 -11.47 -1.61 -14.46
N ASN A 89 -11.05 -1.41 -15.71
CA ASN A 89 -11.34 -2.33 -16.79
C ASN A 89 -10.49 -3.61 -16.62
N PRO A 90 -11.09 -4.79 -16.38
CA PRO A 90 -10.32 -6.00 -16.10
C PRO A 90 -9.57 -6.57 -17.31
N GLN A 91 -9.94 -6.17 -18.54
CA GLN A 91 -9.31 -6.65 -19.77
C GLN A 91 -8.04 -5.87 -20.16
N ASN A 92 -7.89 -4.63 -19.71
CA ASN A 92 -6.75 -3.79 -20.11
C ASN A 92 -6.22 -2.87 -18.99
N GLY A 93 -6.84 -2.88 -17.81
CA GLY A 93 -6.48 -2.04 -16.68
C GLY A 93 -6.81 -0.55 -16.84
N GLU A 94 -7.57 -0.13 -17.87
CA GLU A 94 -7.95 1.29 -18.01
C GLU A 94 -8.77 1.75 -16.81
N LEU A 95 -8.47 2.95 -16.33
CA LEU A 95 -9.20 3.59 -15.24
C LEU A 95 -10.30 4.49 -15.83
N ASN A 96 -11.55 4.01 -15.75
CA ASN A 96 -12.71 4.77 -16.18
C ASN A 96 -13.23 5.61 -15.01
N LYS A 97 -13.12 6.94 -15.12
CA LYS A 97 -13.49 7.84 -14.01
C LYS A 97 -14.97 7.68 -13.67
N ALA A 98 -15.25 7.25 -12.45
CA ALA A 98 -16.60 7.06 -11.94
C ALA A 98 -17.12 8.33 -11.28
N ARG A 99 -16.39 8.86 -10.29
CA ARG A 99 -16.83 10.05 -9.54
C ARG A 99 -15.65 10.81 -8.94
N ALA A 100 -15.81 12.12 -8.78
CA ALA A 100 -14.98 12.94 -7.90
C ALA A 100 -15.89 13.63 -6.88
N VAL A 101 -15.50 13.62 -5.61
CA VAL A 101 -16.22 14.27 -4.52
C VAL A 101 -15.26 15.14 -3.69
N PRO A 102 -15.75 16.20 -3.02
CA PRO A 102 -14.91 16.98 -2.11
C PRO A 102 -14.32 16.10 -0.99
N ALA A 103 -13.02 16.22 -0.76
CA ALA A 103 -12.39 15.69 0.44
C ALA A 103 -12.56 16.70 1.58
N ALA A 104 -12.81 16.21 2.80
CA ALA A 104 -12.96 17.06 3.98
C ALA A 104 -11.60 17.58 4.46
N ASP A 105 -10.50 16.91 4.08
CA ASP A 105 -9.14 17.30 4.40
C ASP A 105 -8.11 16.68 3.41
N SER A 106 -6.83 17.02 3.55
CA SER A 106 -5.73 16.47 2.76
C SER A 106 -5.22 15.16 3.37
N TYR A 107 -5.49 14.04 2.69
CA TYR A 107 -5.13 12.72 3.17
C TYR A 107 -3.81 12.23 2.55
N PRO A 108 -2.71 12.04 3.30
CA PRO A 108 -1.55 11.29 2.82
C PRO A 108 -1.75 9.77 2.83
N TYR A 109 -2.86 9.26 3.37
CA TYR A 109 -3.19 7.84 3.38
C TYR A 109 -4.70 7.63 3.34
N ILE A 110 -5.14 6.72 2.48
CA ILE A 110 -6.51 6.22 2.44
C ILE A 110 -6.52 4.69 2.41
N SER A 111 -7.57 4.08 2.95
CA SER A 111 -7.79 2.63 2.88
C SER A 111 -9.28 2.30 2.87
N THR A 112 -9.65 1.16 2.32
CA THR A 112 -11.00 0.61 2.45
C THR A 112 -11.04 -0.47 3.52
N ASP A 113 -12.23 -0.73 4.08
CA ASP A 113 -12.44 -1.97 4.83
C ASP A 113 -12.67 -3.16 3.90
N GLN A 114 -12.35 -4.36 4.38
CA GLN A 114 -12.46 -5.61 3.60
C GLN A 114 -13.91 -5.99 3.25
N GLN A 115 -14.90 -5.36 3.90
CA GLN A 115 -16.32 -5.56 3.59
C GLN A 115 -16.84 -4.55 2.54
N GLY A 116 -16.00 -3.62 2.07
CA GLY A 116 -16.37 -2.64 1.04
C GLY A 116 -17.40 -1.60 1.50
N ARG A 117 -17.51 -1.35 2.80
CA ARG A 117 -18.50 -0.43 3.39
C ARG A 117 -17.98 0.99 3.50
N PHE A 118 -16.67 1.17 3.66
CA PHE A 118 -16.06 2.44 4.01
C PHE A 118 -14.75 2.69 3.27
N LEU A 119 -14.50 3.98 3.01
CA LEU A 119 -13.18 4.53 2.69
C LEU A 119 -12.75 5.42 3.86
N LEU A 120 -11.62 5.13 4.47
CA LEU A 120 -11.05 5.88 5.56
C LEU A 120 -9.89 6.74 5.05
N GLY A 121 -9.74 7.94 5.60
CA GLY A 121 -8.63 8.84 5.30
C GLY A 121 -8.01 9.40 6.56
N ALA A 122 -6.69 9.23 6.72
CA ALA A 122 -5.91 9.88 7.78
C ALA A 122 -5.41 11.23 7.26
N SER A 123 -5.63 12.30 8.02
CA SER A 123 -5.15 13.65 7.70
C SER A 123 -4.02 14.04 8.64
N TYR A 124 -2.87 14.29 8.04
CA TYR A 124 -1.66 14.67 8.76
C TYR A 124 -1.73 16.08 9.30
N GLY A 125 -2.15 17.05 8.49
CA GLY A 125 -2.24 18.45 8.92
C GLY A 125 -3.49 18.78 9.73
N GLY A 126 -4.51 17.91 9.69
CA GLY A 126 -5.79 18.14 10.38
C GLY A 126 -6.00 17.33 11.65
N ASP A 127 -5.04 16.49 12.03
CA ASP A 127 -5.05 15.67 13.25
C ASP A 127 -6.34 14.85 13.39
N VAL A 128 -6.76 14.24 12.29
CA VAL A 128 -8.06 13.60 12.18
C VAL A 128 -8.04 12.39 11.24
N VAL A 129 -8.83 11.37 11.58
CA VAL A 129 -9.26 10.34 10.63
C VAL A 129 -10.72 10.59 10.28
N HIS A 130 -11.05 10.53 8.98
CA HIS A 130 -12.41 10.58 8.47
C HIS A 130 -12.84 9.22 7.90
N VAL A 131 -14.13 8.90 8.03
CA VAL A 131 -14.76 7.70 7.47
C VAL A 131 -15.84 8.12 6.49
N TYR A 132 -15.70 7.73 5.23
CA TYR A 132 -16.70 7.92 4.18
C TYR A 132 -17.42 6.61 3.94
N ARG A 133 -18.74 6.66 3.79
CA ARG A 133 -19.52 5.48 3.38
C ARG A 133 -19.37 5.23 1.89
N LEU A 134 -19.18 3.98 1.52
CA LEU A 134 -19.30 3.50 0.15
C LEU A 134 -20.72 2.95 -0.04
N ASP A 135 -21.37 3.31 -1.15
CA ASP A 135 -22.64 2.71 -1.52
C ASP A 135 -22.46 1.31 -2.15
N ALA A 136 -23.56 0.67 -2.54
CA ALA A 136 -23.53 -0.68 -3.14
C ALA A 136 -22.76 -0.76 -4.48
N HIS A 137 -22.46 0.37 -5.12
CA HIS A 137 -21.67 0.47 -6.33
C HIS A 137 -20.24 0.99 -6.06
N GLY A 138 -19.85 1.10 -4.79
CA GLY A 138 -18.54 1.61 -4.38
C GLY A 138 -18.39 3.12 -4.55
N ALA A 139 -19.47 3.90 -4.72
CA ALA A 139 -19.36 5.34 -4.80
C ALA A 139 -19.22 5.97 -3.40
N ILE A 140 -18.37 6.98 -3.30
CA ILE A 140 -18.08 7.69 -2.05
C ILE A 140 -19.25 8.62 -1.72
N SER A 141 -19.82 8.47 -0.53
CA SER A 141 -20.85 9.35 0.02
C SER A 141 -20.22 10.51 0.81
N THR A 142 -20.74 11.72 0.62
CA THR A 142 -20.28 12.93 1.33
C THR A 142 -21.46 13.61 2.04
N PRO A 143 -21.26 14.24 3.21
CA PRO A 143 -20.01 14.38 3.97
C PRO A 143 -19.53 13.04 4.62
N PRO A 144 -18.34 12.98 5.24
CA PRO A 144 -17.94 11.82 6.04
C PRO A 144 -19.00 11.44 7.07
N VAL A 145 -19.21 10.14 7.29
CA VAL A 145 -20.14 9.59 8.28
C VAL A 145 -19.50 9.40 9.66
N GLY A 146 -18.17 9.45 9.73
CA GLY A 146 -17.41 9.37 10.97
C GLY A 146 -16.17 10.26 10.94
N SER A 147 -15.75 10.70 12.13
CA SER A 147 -14.50 11.43 12.34
C SER A 147 -13.93 11.08 13.71
N TYR A 148 -12.59 11.09 13.84
CA TYR A 148 -11.92 10.89 15.12
C TYR A 148 -10.67 11.79 15.20
N LYS A 149 -10.56 12.57 16.28
CA LYS A 149 -9.37 13.41 16.53
C LYS A 149 -8.23 12.54 17.05
N THR A 150 -7.11 12.57 16.34
CA THR A 150 -5.99 11.63 16.56
C THR A 150 -4.88 12.20 17.44
N GLY A 151 -4.86 13.53 17.58
CA GLY A 151 -3.65 14.25 17.98
C GLY A 151 -2.72 14.47 16.79
N HIS A 152 -1.59 15.13 17.05
CA HIS A 152 -0.68 15.65 16.02
C HIS A 152 -0.27 14.60 14.99
N ALA A 153 -0.48 14.90 13.69
CA ALA A 153 0.09 14.19 12.56
C ALA A 153 -0.34 12.72 12.36
N ALA A 154 -1.63 12.47 12.12
CA ALA A 154 -2.09 11.16 11.65
C ALA A 154 -1.57 10.85 10.24
N HIS A 155 -0.81 9.77 10.10
CA HIS A 155 -0.12 9.46 8.85
C HIS A 155 -0.73 8.26 8.11
N SER A 156 -1.31 7.28 8.79
CA SER A 156 -2.00 6.16 8.13
C SER A 156 -3.23 5.69 8.89
N VAL A 157 -4.12 4.98 8.20
CA VAL A 157 -5.23 4.26 8.82
C VAL A 157 -5.46 2.96 8.06
N ILE A 158 -5.50 1.83 8.77
CA ILE A 158 -5.85 0.52 8.21
C ILE A 158 -6.99 -0.10 9.01
N VAL A 159 -7.79 -0.95 8.37
CA VAL A 159 -8.89 -1.69 9.01
C VAL A 159 -8.54 -3.17 9.04
N ASP A 160 -8.87 -3.85 10.14
CA ASP A 160 -8.65 -5.28 10.26
C ASP A 160 -9.55 -6.12 9.34
N ALA A 161 -9.22 -7.40 9.20
CA ALA A 161 -9.98 -8.32 8.36
C ALA A 161 -11.44 -8.50 8.83
N SER A 162 -11.72 -8.23 10.11
CA SER A 162 -13.07 -8.29 10.65
C SER A 162 -13.92 -7.07 10.28
N GLY A 163 -13.30 -5.96 9.86
CA GLY A 163 -13.99 -4.71 9.57
C GLY A 163 -14.46 -3.95 10.81
N HIS A 164 -14.02 -4.35 12.01
CA HIS A 164 -14.51 -3.80 13.28
C HIS A 164 -13.48 -2.95 14.00
N ASN A 165 -12.20 -3.04 13.65
CA ASN A 165 -11.14 -2.27 14.29
C ASN A 165 -10.30 -1.53 13.24
N ALA A 166 -10.02 -0.26 13.52
CA ALA A 166 -9.12 0.58 12.74
C ALA A 166 -7.88 0.94 13.55
N TYR A 167 -6.71 0.94 12.90
CA TYR A 167 -5.42 1.28 13.50
C TYR A 167 -4.81 2.47 12.78
N VAL A 168 -4.37 3.47 13.55
CA VAL A 168 -3.88 4.74 13.01
C VAL A 168 -2.42 4.95 13.41
N GLY A 169 -1.51 4.95 12.44
CA GLY A 169 -0.14 5.38 12.68
C GLY A 169 -0.11 6.90 12.86
N ASN A 170 0.23 7.36 14.05
CA ASN A 170 0.18 8.77 14.41
C ASN A 170 1.60 9.30 14.71
N LEU A 171 2.22 9.91 13.70
CA LEU A 171 3.64 10.28 13.69
C LEU A 171 3.98 11.21 14.84
N GLY A 172 3.16 12.24 15.06
CA GLY A 172 3.46 13.33 15.98
C GLY A 172 3.31 13.00 17.47
N THR A 173 2.90 11.77 17.83
CA THR A 173 2.63 11.40 19.23
C THR A 173 3.27 10.09 19.67
N ASP A 174 4.05 9.43 18.79
CA ASP A 174 4.62 8.09 19.01
C ASP A 174 3.58 7.04 19.44
N ARG A 175 2.42 7.09 18.79
CA ARG A 175 1.30 6.19 19.07
C ARG A 175 0.78 5.52 17.81
N VAL A 176 0.37 4.28 17.99
CA VAL A 176 -0.62 3.64 17.11
C VAL A 176 -1.96 3.73 17.84
N LEU A 177 -2.91 4.48 17.29
CA LEU A 177 -4.28 4.50 17.84
C LEU A 177 -4.99 3.21 17.48
N GLN A 178 -5.83 2.72 18.39
CA GLN A 178 -6.68 1.56 18.19
C GLN A 178 -8.13 1.97 18.41
N LEU A 179 -8.95 1.83 17.38
CA LEU A 179 -10.30 2.36 17.32
C LEU A 179 -11.29 1.26 16.94
N GLN A 180 -12.46 1.25 17.56
CA GLN A 180 -13.60 0.49 17.09
C GLN A 180 -14.25 1.24 15.91
N LEU A 181 -14.60 0.50 14.87
CA LEU A 181 -15.35 0.95 13.70
C LEU A 181 -16.74 0.30 13.73
N SER A 182 -17.76 1.10 14.03
CA SER A 182 -19.14 0.64 14.08
C SER A 182 -19.74 0.43 12.68
N ALA A 183 -20.87 -0.28 12.62
CA ALA A 183 -21.58 -0.53 11.36
C ALA A 183 -22.10 0.76 10.68
N ASP A 184 -22.36 1.83 11.44
CA ASP A 184 -22.75 3.13 10.90
C ASP A 184 -21.54 4.00 10.48
N GLY A 185 -20.31 3.60 10.81
CA GLY A 185 -19.06 4.25 10.40
C GLY A 185 -18.48 5.19 11.45
N LYS A 186 -18.98 5.15 12.69
CA LYS A 186 -18.42 5.91 13.80
C LYS A 186 -17.14 5.24 14.31
N LEU A 187 -16.23 6.08 14.77
CA LEU A 187 -14.98 5.68 15.40
C LEU A 187 -15.03 6.00 16.89
N SER A 188 -14.63 5.05 17.73
CA SER A 188 -14.46 5.23 19.16
C SER A 188 -13.20 4.53 19.64
N ALA A 189 -12.66 4.93 20.80
CA ALA A 189 -11.47 4.29 21.36
C ALA A 189 -11.72 2.79 21.62
N LEU A 190 -10.75 1.95 21.23
CA LEU A 190 -10.67 0.54 21.63
C LEU A 190 -9.74 0.43 22.84
N GLY A 191 -10.19 -0.16 23.95
CA GLY A 191 -9.40 -0.25 25.17
C GLY A 191 -8.97 1.14 25.66
N THR A 192 -7.66 1.36 25.83
CA THR A 192 -7.05 2.67 26.18
C THR A 192 -7.06 3.70 25.04
N GLY A 193 -7.47 3.29 23.83
CA GLY A 193 -7.50 4.10 22.62
C GLY A 193 -6.18 4.16 21.83
N TYR A 194 -5.06 3.76 22.44
CA TYR A 194 -3.77 3.71 21.76
C TYR A 194 -2.77 2.79 22.47
N VAL A 195 -1.75 2.39 21.72
CA VAL A 195 -0.49 1.83 22.21
C VAL A 195 0.68 2.74 21.83
N LYS A 196 1.74 2.70 22.63
CA LYS A 196 2.96 3.45 22.35
C LYS A 196 3.84 2.67 21.39
N THR A 197 4.69 3.39 20.67
CA THR A 197 5.86 2.82 19.97
C THR A 197 7.13 3.27 20.67
N ALA A 198 8.30 2.92 20.12
CA ALA A 198 9.56 3.51 20.55
C ALA A 198 9.49 5.05 20.53
N ALA A 199 10.20 5.68 21.48
CA ALA A 199 10.25 7.14 21.60
C ALA A 199 10.88 7.77 20.35
N ASP A 200 10.31 8.89 19.92
CA ASP A 200 10.68 9.65 18.72
C ASP A 200 10.71 8.78 17.44
N ASN A 201 9.98 7.66 17.42
CA ASN A 201 9.99 6.76 16.27
C ASN A 201 9.16 7.29 15.09
N GLY A 202 8.10 8.04 15.40
CA GLY A 202 7.18 8.62 14.41
C GLY A 202 6.35 7.59 13.64
N PRO A 203 5.41 6.87 14.27
CA PRO A 203 4.57 5.85 13.64
C PRO A 203 3.96 6.30 12.33
N ARG A 204 4.30 5.59 11.25
CA ARG A 204 3.92 5.94 9.88
C ARG A 204 2.91 4.93 9.34
N HIS A 205 3.35 3.94 8.57
CA HIS A 205 2.49 2.93 7.96
C HIS A 205 2.43 1.65 8.81
N SER A 206 1.31 0.93 8.71
CA SER A 206 1.12 -0.36 9.35
C SER A 206 0.74 -1.43 8.34
N VAL A 207 1.11 -2.68 8.61
CA VAL A 207 0.65 -3.87 7.90
C VAL A 207 0.17 -4.93 8.89
N LEU A 208 -0.92 -5.61 8.56
CA LEU A 208 -1.43 -6.77 9.30
C LEU A 208 -0.86 -8.07 8.72
N SER A 209 -0.59 -9.04 9.58
CA SER A 209 -0.32 -10.40 9.11
C SER A 209 -1.56 -11.01 8.44
N PRO A 210 -1.41 -11.91 7.44
CA PRO A 210 -2.55 -12.51 6.74
C PRO A 210 -3.52 -13.27 7.66
N ASP A 211 -3.01 -13.83 8.75
CA ASP A 211 -3.80 -14.50 9.80
C ASP A 211 -4.44 -13.52 10.80
N ASN A 212 -4.26 -12.21 10.60
CA ASN A 212 -4.76 -11.11 11.42
C ASN A 212 -4.28 -11.14 12.88
N ARG A 213 -3.23 -11.92 13.20
CA ARG A 213 -2.69 -12.06 14.58
C ARG A 213 -1.68 -10.99 14.98
N TYR A 214 -1.02 -10.36 14.01
CA TYR A 214 0.02 -9.37 14.27
C TYR A 214 -0.20 -8.11 13.45
N LEU A 215 0.22 -6.98 14.01
CA LEU A 215 0.35 -5.70 13.32
C LEU A 215 1.80 -5.23 13.45
N TYR A 216 2.39 -4.79 12.34
CA TYR A 216 3.72 -4.20 12.31
C TYR A 216 3.59 -2.75 11.88
N ASN A 217 4.11 -1.83 12.67
CA ASN A 217 4.16 -0.41 12.34
C ASN A 217 5.60 0.04 12.14
N ILE A 218 5.88 0.71 11.02
CA ILE A 218 7.18 1.35 10.76
C ILE A 218 7.14 2.80 11.24
N GLY A 219 8.14 3.22 12.02
CA GLY A 219 8.35 4.63 12.35
C GLY A 219 9.13 5.38 11.26
N GLU A 220 8.67 6.57 10.85
CA GLU A 220 9.33 7.41 9.85
C GLU A 220 10.70 7.93 10.32
N MET A 221 10.81 8.29 11.61
CA MET A 221 11.94 9.02 12.16
C MET A 221 12.97 8.11 12.81
N GLY A 222 12.52 7.13 13.60
CA GLY A 222 13.40 6.13 14.19
C GLY A 222 13.70 4.97 13.25
N GLY A 223 12.84 4.73 12.26
CA GLY A 223 12.95 3.57 11.37
C GLY A 223 12.80 2.24 12.11
N ILE A 224 12.28 2.26 13.34
CA ILE A 224 12.05 1.07 14.16
C ILE A 224 10.70 0.49 13.76
N ILE A 225 10.66 -0.81 13.50
CA ILE A 225 9.42 -1.56 13.31
C ILE A 225 8.96 -2.05 14.69
N THR A 226 7.81 -1.56 15.15
CA THR A 226 7.16 -2.07 16.36
C THR A 226 6.16 -3.16 15.98
N GLN A 227 6.32 -4.33 16.58
CA GLN A 227 5.42 -5.48 16.41
C GLN A 227 4.42 -5.53 17.56
N PHE A 228 3.15 -5.64 17.20
CA PHE A 228 2.05 -5.84 18.13
C PHE A 228 1.39 -7.19 17.87
N ARG A 229 1.16 -7.97 18.93
CA ARG A 229 0.20 -9.07 18.90
C ARG A 229 -1.20 -8.49 19.04
N ARG A 230 -2.14 -8.97 18.22
CA ARG A 230 -3.55 -8.60 18.27
C ARG A 230 -4.28 -9.59 19.17
N GLU A 231 -4.98 -9.05 20.17
CA GLU A 231 -5.94 -9.82 20.95
C GLU A 231 -7.20 -10.10 20.13
N THR A 232 -8.02 -11.05 20.58
CA THR A 232 -9.27 -11.43 19.91
C THR A 232 -10.23 -10.25 19.73
N ASN A 233 -10.22 -9.29 20.66
CA ASN A 233 -11.04 -8.07 20.58
C ASN A 233 -10.41 -6.96 19.71
N GLY A 234 -9.20 -7.19 19.17
CA GLY A 234 -8.44 -6.23 18.37
C GLY A 234 -7.51 -5.32 19.16
N GLU A 235 -7.44 -5.40 20.49
CA GLU A 235 -6.44 -4.64 21.24
C GLU A 235 -5.03 -5.08 20.87
N LEU A 236 -4.11 -4.12 20.86
CA LEU A 236 -2.70 -4.35 20.53
C LEU A 236 -1.88 -4.53 21.81
N VAL A 237 -1.01 -5.53 21.81
CA VAL A 237 0.02 -5.72 22.84
C VAL A 237 1.38 -5.70 22.15
N GLU A 238 2.24 -4.77 22.53
CA GLU A 238 3.61 -4.72 22.00
C GLU A 238 4.37 -5.99 22.43
N VAL A 239 5.03 -6.65 21.47
CA VAL A 239 5.77 -7.90 21.71
C VAL A 239 7.23 -7.84 21.26
N SER A 240 7.57 -6.94 20.33
CA SER A 240 8.95 -6.79 19.87
C SER A 240 9.17 -5.45 19.16
N GLN A 241 10.44 -5.02 19.13
CA GLN A 241 10.90 -3.91 18.30
C GLN A 241 12.07 -4.38 17.44
N THR A 242 12.13 -3.91 16.20
CA THR A 242 13.22 -4.18 15.26
C THR A 242 13.86 -2.87 14.82
N PRO A 243 15.13 -2.60 15.15
CA PRO A 243 15.81 -1.37 14.75
C PRO A 243 15.88 -1.17 13.24
N ASN A 244 16.11 0.07 12.81
CA ASN A 244 16.35 0.38 11.41
C ASN A 244 17.57 -0.40 10.89
N ALA A 245 17.39 -1.15 9.80
CA ALA A 245 18.41 -2.08 9.30
C ALA A 245 19.62 -1.39 8.64
N VAL A 246 19.47 -0.14 8.20
CA VAL A 246 20.46 0.55 7.36
C VAL A 246 21.09 1.78 8.01
N ALA A 247 20.54 2.26 9.14
CA ALA A 247 20.96 3.50 9.76
C ALA A 247 22.46 3.52 10.09
N ALA A 248 22.98 2.44 10.70
CA ALA A 248 24.40 2.35 11.01
C ALA A 248 25.28 2.27 9.74
N GLN A 249 24.87 1.46 8.76
CA GLN A 249 25.60 1.27 7.49
C GLN A 249 25.72 2.56 6.68
N TYR A 250 24.67 3.39 6.67
CA TYR A 250 24.61 4.63 5.89
C TYR A 250 24.85 5.88 6.76
N HIS A 251 25.28 5.71 8.00
CA HIS A 251 25.53 6.80 8.96
C HIS A 251 24.36 7.78 9.09
N LEU A 252 23.13 7.26 9.08
CA LEU A 252 21.92 8.07 9.18
C LEU A 252 21.74 8.54 10.63
N GLN A 253 21.57 9.85 10.80
CA GLN A 253 21.14 10.40 12.07
C GLN A 253 19.66 10.10 12.30
N HIS A 254 19.24 10.19 13.57
CA HIS A 254 17.83 10.09 13.92
C HIS A 254 16.98 11.09 13.10
N GLY A 255 15.81 10.62 12.65
CA GLY A 255 14.87 11.41 11.87
C GLY A 255 14.31 12.60 12.62
N ARG A 256 13.58 13.43 11.89
CA ARG A 256 12.78 14.51 12.47
C ARG A 256 11.59 14.76 11.58
N GLU A 257 10.52 15.28 12.14
CA GLU A 257 9.32 15.64 11.40
C GLU A 257 9.65 16.64 10.28
N ARG A 258 9.02 16.45 9.11
CA ARG A 258 9.28 17.26 7.91
C ARG A 258 8.08 18.10 7.53
N GLY A 259 8.07 19.35 7.99
CA GLY A 259 7.09 20.37 7.59
C GLY A 259 7.43 21.04 6.25
N ALA A 260 6.62 22.03 5.85
CA ALA A 260 6.79 22.75 4.59
C ALA A 260 8.17 23.43 4.44
N ASP A 261 8.73 23.91 5.55
CA ASP A 261 10.02 24.62 5.58
C ASP A 261 11.23 23.70 5.83
N TYR A 262 11.06 22.38 5.68
CA TYR A 262 12.14 21.43 5.93
C TYR A 262 13.29 21.60 4.93
N ASN A 263 14.45 22.03 5.43
CA ASN A 263 15.66 22.26 4.64
C ASN A 263 16.91 21.54 5.21
N ASP A 264 16.70 20.50 6.06
CA ASP A 264 17.82 19.71 6.56
C ASP A 264 18.52 18.98 5.42
N THR A 265 19.83 19.13 5.34
CA THR A 265 20.68 18.36 4.42
C THR A 265 21.37 17.19 5.11
N THR A 266 21.24 17.07 6.43
CA THR A 266 21.76 15.93 7.20
C THR A 266 21.13 14.63 6.69
N PRO A 267 21.93 13.59 6.38
CA PRO A 267 21.41 12.26 6.13
C PRO A 267 20.72 11.73 7.39
N ARG A 268 19.38 11.75 7.37
CA ARG A 268 18.54 11.30 8.49
C ARG A 268 17.68 10.12 8.08
N ILE A 269 17.38 9.24 9.02
CA ILE A 269 16.40 8.17 8.83
C ILE A 269 15.08 8.79 8.31
N TRP A 270 14.54 8.17 7.26
CA TRP A 270 13.31 8.59 6.63
C TRP A 270 12.54 7.38 6.06
N SER A 271 12.24 6.42 6.93
CA SER A 271 11.50 5.22 6.57
C SER A 271 10.10 5.58 6.03
N ALA A 272 9.59 4.79 5.10
CA ALA A 272 8.33 5.10 4.42
C ALA A 272 7.33 3.93 4.51
N ASP A 273 7.34 3.03 3.54
CA ASP A 273 6.29 2.04 3.41
C ASP A 273 6.68 0.71 4.09
N ILE A 274 5.68 -0.10 4.41
CA ILE A 274 5.85 -1.44 4.98
C ILE A 274 4.85 -2.38 4.34
N ARG A 275 5.32 -3.51 3.80
CA ARG A 275 4.47 -4.50 3.11
C ARG A 275 4.85 -5.91 3.53
N MET A 276 3.87 -6.80 3.55
CA MET A 276 4.05 -8.21 3.88
C MET A 276 3.60 -9.08 2.71
N THR A 277 4.30 -10.17 2.45
CA THR A 277 3.88 -11.13 1.43
C THR A 277 2.55 -11.79 1.81
N PRO A 278 1.71 -12.20 0.85
CA PRO A 278 0.39 -12.79 1.14
C PRO A 278 0.44 -14.07 1.98
N ASN A 279 1.54 -14.82 1.93
CA ASN A 279 1.78 -15.99 2.78
C ASN A 279 2.32 -15.65 4.19
N GLY A 280 2.59 -14.37 4.47
CA GLY A 280 3.06 -13.89 5.76
C GLY A 280 4.51 -14.25 6.10
N HIS A 281 5.29 -14.81 5.17
CA HIS A 281 6.66 -15.25 5.43
C HIS A 281 7.70 -14.13 5.37
N PHE A 282 7.44 -13.08 4.60
CA PHE A 282 8.38 -11.98 4.41
C PHE A 282 7.71 -10.62 4.60
N LEU A 283 8.47 -9.69 5.19
CA LEU A 283 8.09 -8.30 5.37
C LEU A 283 9.18 -7.40 4.79
N TYR A 284 8.79 -6.32 4.13
CA TYR A 284 9.70 -5.36 3.51
C TYR A 284 9.37 -3.95 3.96
N ALA A 285 10.40 -3.15 4.23
CA ALA A 285 10.28 -1.74 4.62
C ALA A 285 11.22 -0.87 3.79
N SER A 286 10.72 0.27 3.29
CA SER A 286 11.52 1.21 2.49
C SER A 286 12.15 2.32 3.34
N GLU A 287 13.33 2.79 2.93
CA GLU A 287 14.04 3.91 3.55
C GLU A 287 14.47 4.93 2.49
N ARG A 288 13.92 6.15 2.60
CA ARG A 288 14.01 7.17 1.55
C ARG A 288 15.40 7.78 1.41
N THR A 289 16.12 7.96 2.51
CA THR A 289 17.41 8.68 2.49
C THR A 289 18.52 7.83 1.86
N SER A 290 18.62 6.57 2.24
CA SER A 290 19.57 5.58 1.70
C SER A 290 19.10 4.98 0.37
N SER A 291 17.85 5.19 -0.03
CA SER A 291 17.23 4.59 -1.21
C SER A 291 17.32 3.06 -1.20
N THR A 292 16.85 2.47 -0.10
CA THR A 292 16.89 1.02 0.11
C THR A 292 15.53 0.43 0.47
N VAL A 293 15.39 -0.87 0.24
CA VAL A 293 14.34 -1.70 0.85
C VAL A 293 15.03 -2.78 1.68
N SER A 294 14.66 -2.86 2.96
CA SER A 294 15.10 -3.92 3.88
C SER A 294 14.06 -5.02 3.96
N GLY A 295 14.48 -6.28 3.88
CA GLY A 295 13.62 -7.46 3.94
C GLY A 295 13.84 -8.26 5.21
N TYR A 296 12.76 -8.80 5.77
CA TYR A 296 12.74 -9.56 7.01
C TYR A 296 11.99 -10.87 6.82
N ARG A 297 12.52 -11.95 7.39
CA ARG A 297 11.77 -13.20 7.59
C ARG A 297 10.88 -13.03 8.81
N VAL A 298 9.62 -13.42 8.67
CA VAL A 298 8.64 -13.43 9.75
C VAL A 298 8.56 -14.83 10.32
N SER A 299 8.80 -14.96 11.63
CA SER A 299 8.66 -16.22 12.35
C SER A 299 7.19 -16.67 12.36
N PRO A 300 6.85 -17.89 11.90
CA PRO A 300 5.46 -18.36 11.94
C PRO A 300 4.95 -18.62 13.36
N GLN A 301 5.85 -18.81 14.33
CA GLN A 301 5.50 -19.09 15.72
C GLN A 301 5.02 -17.84 16.46
N ASP A 302 5.77 -16.74 16.34
CA ASP A 302 5.60 -15.55 17.16
C ASP A 302 5.60 -14.22 16.38
N GLY A 303 5.71 -14.27 15.04
CA GLY A 303 5.76 -13.11 14.16
C GLY A 303 7.08 -12.32 14.22
N LYS A 304 8.07 -12.76 15.01
CA LYS A 304 9.32 -12.02 15.17
C LYS A 304 10.04 -11.84 13.82
N LEU A 305 10.59 -10.64 13.61
CA LEU A 305 11.32 -10.28 12.41
C LEU A 305 12.81 -10.64 12.54
N THR A 306 13.35 -11.27 11.49
CA THR A 306 14.80 -11.50 11.33
C THR A 306 15.25 -10.87 10.02
N LEU A 307 16.25 -9.98 10.07
CA LEU A 307 16.78 -9.31 8.87
C LEU A 307 17.34 -10.34 7.88
N ILE A 308 16.90 -10.25 6.62
CA ILE A 308 17.42 -11.02 5.49
C ILE A 308 18.55 -10.22 4.82
N GLY A 309 18.28 -8.95 4.56
CA GLY A 309 19.20 -8.05 3.85
C GLY A 309 18.55 -6.72 3.53
N SER A 310 19.31 -5.85 2.89
CA SER A 310 18.85 -4.57 2.37
C SER A 310 19.41 -4.36 0.98
N TRP A 311 18.57 -3.88 0.06
CA TRP A 311 18.91 -3.74 -1.36
C TRP A 311 18.72 -2.30 -1.81
N PRO A 312 19.68 -1.73 -2.58
CA PRO A 312 19.46 -0.48 -3.29
C PRO A 312 18.27 -0.61 -4.24
N VAL A 313 17.42 0.40 -4.27
CA VAL A 313 16.25 0.49 -5.13
C VAL A 313 16.14 1.89 -5.75
N GLU A 314 15.00 2.19 -6.35
CA GLU A 314 14.62 3.49 -6.91
C GLU A 314 14.90 4.62 -5.91
N LYS A 315 15.40 5.75 -6.42
CA LYS A 315 15.80 6.87 -5.56
C LYS A 315 14.63 7.43 -4.77
N GLN A 316 14.80 7.52 -3.44
CA GLN A 316 13.78 7.99 -2.50
C GLN A 316 12.49 7.14 -2.53
N PRO A 317 12.56 5.83 -2.20
CA PRO A 317 11.46 4.88 -2.36
C PRO A 317 10.35 5.12 -1.34
N ARG A 318 9.22 5.68 -1.81
CA ARG A 318 8.07 6.01 -0.95
C ARG A 318 6.90 5.06 -1.08
N GLY A 319 6.68 4.51 -2.27
CA GLY A 319 5.58 3.60 -2.56
C GLY A 319 6.10 2.23 -2.97
N MET A 320 5.49 1.18 -2.46
CA MET A 320 5.76 -0.19 -2.90
C MET A 320 4.53 -1.07 -2.76
N ALA A 321 4.43 -2.12 -3.58
CA ALA A 321 3.37 -3.11 -3.50
C ALA A 321 3.91 -4.50 -3.87
N ILE A 322 3.30 -5.52 -3.28
CA ILE A 322 3.64 -6.93 -3.54
C ILE A 322 2.50 -7.53 -4.36
N SER A 323 2.84 -8.30 -5.41
CA SER A 323 1.84 -9.02 -6.21
C SER A 323 1.04 -10.02 -5.37
N ALA A 324 -0.18 -10.34 -5.80
CA ALA A 324 -1.09 -11.21 -5.05
C ALA A 324 -0.56 -12.64 -4.85
N ASP A 325 0.34 -13.09 -5.72
CA ASP A 325 1.05 -14.37 -5.61
C ASP A 325 2.34 -14.30 -4.77
N GLY A 326 2.72 -13.11 -4.29
CA GLY A 326 3.90 -12.88 -3.46
C GLY A 326 5.24 -12.97 -4.20
N ARG A 327 5.25 -13.07 -5.53
CA ARG A 327 6.49 -13.27 -6.31
C ARG A 327 7.20 -11.97 -6.69
N TRP A 328 6.48 -10.86 -6.74
CA TRP A 328 7.00 -9.59 -7.26
C TRP A 328 6.81 -8.48 -6.25
N LEU A 329 7.87 -7.72 -5.98
CA LEU A 329 7.81 -6.43 -5.32
C LEU A 329 7.99 -5.33 -6.38
N VAL A 330 7.04 -4.41 -6.45
CA VAL A 330 7.14 -3.21 -7.29
C VAL A 330 7.42 -2.01 -6.41
N VAL A 331 8.39 -1.18 -6.79
CA VAL A 331 8.86 -0.03 -6.00
C VAL A 331 8.89 1.22 -6.88
N SER A 332 8.32 2.32 -6.36
CA SER A 332 8.42 3.66 -6.94
C SER A 332 9.24 4.58 -6.03
N GLY A 333 9.94 5.54 -6.63
CA GLY A 333 10.76 6.51 -5.91
C GLY A 333 10.43 7.95 -6.31
N GLU A 334 10.27 8.83 -5.31
CA GLU A 334 9.87 10.23 -5.50
C GLU A 334 10.85 11.00 -6.43
N LYS A 335 12.10 10.54 -6.51
CA LYS A 335 13.17 11.14 -7.34
C LYS A 335 13.70 10.18 -8.41
N SER A 336 12.96 9.12 -8.70
CA SER A 336 13.32 8.15 -9.73
C SER A 336 12.61 8.48 -11.04
N ALA A 337 13.29 8.28 -12.17
CA ALA A 337 12.67 8.36 -13.50
C ALA A 337 12.00 7.03 -13.93
N VAL A 338 12.07 6.01 -13.06
CA VAL A 338 11.57 4.67 -13.33
C VAL A 338 10.88 4.07 -12.11
N THR A 339 9.92 3.18 -12.37
CA THR A 339 9.38 2.22 -11.41
C THR A 339 10.08 0.87 -11.62
N GLY A 340 10.56 0.25 -10.54
CA GLY A 340 11.26 -1.03 -10.58
C GLY A 340 10.40 -2.23 -10.18
N SER A 341 10.72 -3.39 -10.72
CA SER A 341 10.17 -4.69 -10.34
C SER A 341 11.27 -5.64 -9.90
N TYR A 342 11.03 -6.32 -8.80
CA TYR A 342 11.97 -7.19 -8.11
C TYR A 342 11.33 -8.55 -7.85
N ALA A 343 12.02 -9.62 -8.25
CA ALA A 343 11.68 -10.98 -7.83
C ALA A 343 11.91 -11.13 -6.32
N ILE A 344 10.94 -11.71 -5.64
CA ILE A 344 11.07 -12.18 -4.26
C ILE A 344 11.45 -13.66 -4.34
N ASP A 345 12.66 -14.00 -3.87
CA ASP A 345 13.05 -15.40 -3.75
C ASP A 345 12.15 -16.10 -2.71
N SER A 346 11.46 -17.17 -3.12
CA SER A 346 10.41 -17.77 -2.30
C SER A 346 10.91 -18.43 -1.02
N GLN A 347 12.21 -18.76 -0.94
CA GLN A 347 12.81 -19.46 0.20
C GLN A 347 13.50 -18.49 1.15
N SER A 348 14.31 -17.60 0.60
CA SER A 348 15.15 -16.66 1.35
C SER A 348 14.46 -15.31 1.61
N GLY A 349 13.52 -14.91 0.74
CA GLY A 349 12.93 -13.56 0.74
C GLY A 349 13.86 -12.50 0.15
N ALA A 350 14.99 -12.90 -0.46
CA ALA A 350 15.91 -11.96 -1.07
C ALA A 350 15.30 -11.30 -2.31
N LEU A 351 15.60 -10.01 -2.51
CA LEU A 351 15.16 -9.27 -3.69
C LEU A 351 16.20 -9.36 -4.82
N LYS A 352 15.72 -9.60 -6.04
CA LYS A 352 16.50 -9.46 -7.26
C LYS A 352 15.75 -8.61 -8.26
N ARG A 353 16.35 -7.49 -8.70
CA ARG A 353 15.76 -6.65 -9.75
C ARG A 353 15.62 -7.43 -11.05
N VAL A 354 14.45 -7.38 -11.68
CA VAL A 354 14.13 -8.11 -12.91
C VAL A 354 13.67 -7.20 -14.05
N SER A 355 13.10 -6.05 -13.74
CA SER A 355 12.61 -5.11 -14.75
C SER A 355 12.49 -3.70 -14.20
N GLU A 356 12.37 -2.74 -15.10
CA GLU A 356 11.95 -1.38 -14.83
C GLU A 356 11.08 -0.85 -15.96
N ALA A 357 10.33 0.22 -15.70
CA ALA A 357 9.59 0.96 -16.72
C ALA A 357 9.64 2.46 -16.39
N PRO A 358 9.56 3.37 -17.40
CA PRO A 358 9.54 4.81 -17.17
C PRO A 358 8.43 5.22 -16.22
N ALA A 359 8.71 6.18 -15.34
CA ALA A 359 7.76 6.81 -14.44
C ALA A 359 7.82 8.33 -14.57
N GLY A 360 6.70 8.98 -14.26
CA GLY A 360 6.58 10.42 -14.10
C GLY A 360 7.18 10.94 -12.79
N HIS A 361 7.01 12.24 -12.56
CA HIS A 361 7.60 12.96 -11.44
C HIS A 361 6.85 12.71 -10.13
N ASP A 362 7.61 12.62 -9.03
CA ASP A 362 7.09 12.33 -7.68
C ASP A 362 6.22 11.06 -7.64
N ALA A 363 6.75 9.97 -8.22
CA ALA A 363 6.13 8.66 -8.20
C ALA A 363 6.18 8.06 -6.78
N ASN A 364 5.03 8.02 -6.09
CA ASN A 364 5.05 7.89 -4.62
C ASN A 364 3.99 6.98 -3.99
N TRP A 365 3.20 6.27 -4.80
CA TRP A 365 2.28 5.23 -4.33
C TRP A 365 2.16 4.13 -5.37
N VAL A 366 2.07 2.87 -4.94
CA VAL A 366 1.94 1.71 -5.83
C VAL A 366 0.78 0.83 -5.36
N THR A 367 -0.03 0.39 -6.31
CA THR A 367 -1.14 -0.57 -6.13
C THR A 367 -1.10 -1.60 -7.24
N ILE A 368 -1.48 -2.85 -6.96
CA ILE A 368 -1.47 -3.96 -7.92
C ILE A 368 -2.84 -4.66 -7.90
N VAL A 369 -3.37 -5.00 -9.09
CA VAL A 369 -4.56 -5.85 -9.27
C VAL A 369 -4.24 -6.97 -10.24
N SER A 370 -4.90 -8.12 -10.07
CA SER A 370 -4.79 -9.28 -10.96
C SER A 370 -6.20 -9.78 -11.27
N TYR A 371 -6.49 -10.10 -12.54
CA TYR A 371 -7.79 -10.60 -13.03
C TYR A 371 -7.67 -11.97 -13.68
#